data_AF-G6F2Z7-F1
#
_entry.id   AF-G6F2Z7-F1
#
_cell.length_a   1.000
_cell.length_b   1.000
_cell.length_c   1.000
_cell.angle_alpha   90.00
_cell.angle_beta   90.00
_cell.angle_gamma   90.00
#
_symmetry.space_group_name_H-M   'P 1'
#
loop_
_entity.id
_entity.type
_entity.pdbx_description
1 polymer ?
#
loop_
_entity_poly.entity_id
_entity_poly.type
_entity_poly.pdbx_seq_one_letter_code
_entity_poly.pdbx_strand_id
1 'polypeptide(L)'
;MTEKPQIFLSHITEERELALIFKIEIEKKFLGTLDVFLSSDSGSVSLGNYWLDNITAGLRECILMIVFCSSYSIQRSWINFECGAGWGRGIDIIPICHSGLRPVDLPLPISLLQGFSIDQTVKLQEVFDAIAKKLKLNPPQMDTQLISDQCNQFQTEYSKNQKIKLYLIQIKEKQPYLWQALQENINQFNQVSRHKTIVISNYAQVDYQKIEQYLENLQENKHLEFSFGNINLLIGPVDSKVTYGTLQLQFSDDAIDVLKTLV
;
A
#
# COMPACT_ATOMS: atom_id res chain seq x y z
N MET A 1 1.25 -24.04 -29.78
CA MET A 1 2.31 -23.06 -29.47
C MET A 1 2.71 -23.32 -28.02
N THR A 2 3.99 -23.49 -27.71
CA THR A 2 4.42 -23.61 -26.31
C THR A 2 4.19 -22.26 -25.63
N GLU A 3 3.43 -22.26 -24.53
CA GLU A 3 3.25 -21.03 -23.77
C GLU A 3 4.57 -20.59 -23.15
N LYS A 4 4.72 -19.28 -23.03
CA LYS A 4 5.97 -18.62 -22.68
C LYS A 4 6.18 -18.68 -21.15
N PRO A 5 7.40 -18.95 -20.65
CA PRO A 5 7.66 -18.98 -19.21
C PRO A 5 7.26 -17.66 -18.56
N GLN A 6 6.74 -17.72 -17.34
CA GLN A 6 6.23 -16.55 -16.65
C GLN A 6 6.89 -16.31 -15.29
N ILE A 7 7.09 -15.05 -14.93
CA ILE A 7 7.43 -14.62 -13.57
C ILE A 7 6.19 -14.00 -12.94
N PHE A 8 5.83 -14.47 -11.74
CA PHE A 8 4.70 -13.95 -11.00
C PHE A 8 5.17 -12.95 -9.93
N LEU A 9 4.71 -11.71 -10.01
CA LEU A 9 4.98 -10.68 -9.00
C LEU A 9 3.74 -10.52 -8.10
N SER A 10 3.85 -11.03 -6.88
CA SER A 10 2.83 -10.98 -5.84
C SER A 10 2.98 -9.69 -5.02
N HIS A 11 1.99 -8.78 -5.08
CA HIS A 11 1.99 -7.45 -4.43
C HIS A 11 0.57 -6.91 -4.13
N ILE A 12 0.41 -6.05 -3.12
CA ILE A 12 -0.88 -5.32 -2.90
C ILE A 12 -1.01 -4.16 -3.88
N THR A 13 -2.20 -3.58 -4.02
CA THR A 13 -2.40 -2.42 -4.91
C THR A 13 -1.45 -1.27 -4.59
N GLU A 14 -1.23 -0.99 -3.29
CA GLU A 14 -0.33 0.05 -2.82
C GLU A 14 1.15 -0.21 -3.17
N GLU A 15 1.51 -1.44 -3.57
CA GLU A 15 2.87 -1.88 -3.94
C GLU A 15 3.05 -2.01 -5.46
N ARG A 16 2.04 -1.61 -6.25
CA ARG A 16 2.07 -1.73 -7.72
C ARG A 16 3.28 -1.04 -8.35
N GLU A 17 3.67 0.14 -7.87
CA GLU A 17 4.83 0.86 -8.40
C GLU A 17 6.12 0.06 -8.20
N LEU A 18 6.30 -0.55 -7.03
CA LEU A 18 7.44 -1.43 -6.77
C LEU A 18 7.47 -2.64 -7.71
N ALA A 19 6.33 -3.29 -7.90
CA ALA A 19 6.24 -4.43 -8.82
C ALA A 19 6.50 -4.02 -10.28
N LEU A 20 6.12 -2.80 -10.67
CA LEU A 20 6.41 -2.26 -12.01
C LEU A 20 7.90 -2.01 -12.23
N ILE A 21 8.64 -1.54 -11.22
CA ILE A 21 10.11 -1.38 -11.29
C ILE A 21 10.75 -2.72 -11.70
N PHE A 22 10.38 -3.81 -11.00
CA PHE A 22 10.90 -5.15 -11.30
C PHE A 22 10.41 -5.66 -12.66
N LYS A 23 9.13 -5.50 -12.99
CA LYS A 23 8.59 -5.92 -14.29
C LYS A 23 9.34 -5.31 -15.46
N ILE A 24 9.53 -3.99 -15.45
CA ILE A 24 10.21 -3.27 -16.53
C ILE A 24 11.63 -3.78 -16.69
N GLU A 25 12.39 -3.90 -15.60
CA GLU A 25 13.78 -4.34 -15.68
C GLU A 25 13.92 -5.82 -16.05
N ILE A 26 13.04 -6.70 -15.56
CA ILE A 26 13.01 -8.12 -15.96
C ILE A 26 12.70 -8.22 -17.47
N GLU A 27 11.63 -7.59 -17.95
CA GLU A 27 11.24 -7.68 -19.36
C GLU A 27 12.32 -7.13 -20.31
N LYS A 28 12.94 -6.01 -19.93
CA LYS A 28 14.05 -5.38 -20.64
C LYS A 28 15.28 -6.29 -20.70
N LYS A 29 15.65 -6.93 -19.59
CA LYS A 29 16.90 -7.71 -19.49
C LYS A 29 16.79 -9.09 -20.09
N PHE A 30 15.60 -9.67 -20.04
CA PHE A 30 15.30 -10.95 -20.65
C PHE A 30 14.73 -10.83 -22.07
N LEU A 31 14.74 -9.63 -22.67
CA LEU A 31 14.41 -9.37 -24.09
C LEU A 31 13.08 -10.02 -24.53
N GLY A 32 12.09 -10.04 -23.64
CA GLY A 32 10.80 -10.68 -23.91
C GLY A 32 10.90 -12.20 -24.13
N THR A 33 11.85 -12.91 -23.53
CA THR A 33 11.90 -14.39 -23.49
C THR A 33 10.97 -14.99 -22.44
N LEU A 34 10.57 -14.19 -21.45
CA LEU A 34 9.58 -14.52 -20.42
C LEU A 34 8.48 -13.45 -20.36
N ASP A 35 7.32 -13.77 -19.79
CA ASP A 35 6.27 -12.81 -19.46
C ASP A 35 6.28 -12.49 -17.96
N VAL A 36 5.94 -11.27 -17.58
CA VAL A 36 5.81 -10.89 -16.16
C VAL A 36 4.37 -10.58 -15.83
N PHE A 37 3.81 -11.35 -14.90
CA PHE A 37 2.45 -11.17 -14.38
C PHE A 37 2.47 -10.38 -13.06
N LEU A 38 1.53 -9.46 -12.90
CA LEU A 38 1.36 -8.63 -11.70
C LEU A 38 0.04 -9.00 -11.01
N SER A 39 0.09 -9.41 -9.74
CA SER A 39 -1.12 -9.51 -8.93
C SER A 39 -1.55 -8.10 -8.50
N SER A 40 -2.57 -7.51 -9.12
CA SER A 40 -3.19 -6.29 -8.55
C SER A 40 -4.36 -6.72 -7.67
N ASP A 41 -4.76 -5.98 -6.61
CA ASP A 41 -5.96 -6.36 -5.85
C ASP A 41 -7.11 -6.56 -6.83
N SER A 42 -7.60 -7.79 -6.90
CA SER A 42 -8.84 -8.17 -7.55
C SER A 42 -10.02 -7.77 -6.66
N GLY A 43 -10.07 -6.49 -6.27
CA GLY A 43 -11.09 -5.88 -5.44
C GLY A 43 -12.43 -5.80 -6.16
N SER A 44 -12.97 -6.95 -6.54
CA SER A 44 -14.34 -7.27 -6.91
C SER A 44 -14.37 -8.77 -7.20
N VAL A 45 -14.32 -9.58 -6.14
CA VAL A 45 -14.71 -10.99 -6.24
C VAL A 45 -16.21 -10.99 -6.51
N SER A 46 -16.59 -10.92 -7.78
CA SER A 46 -17.90 -11.35 -8.20
C SER A 46 -18.07 -12.79 -7.74
N LEU A 47 -19.27 -13.14 -7.26
CA LEU A 47 -19.59 -14.52 -6.91
C LEU A 47 -19.25 -15.42 -8.11
N GLY A 48 -18.34 -16.37 -7.91
CA GLY A 48 -17.97 -17.32 -8.95
C GLY A 48 -16.48 -17.38 -9.22
N ASN A 49 -15.93 -16.52 -10.07
CA ASN A 49 -14.83 -17.01 -10.93
C ASN A 49 -13.69 -16.03 -11.26
N TYR A 50 -13.86 -14.71 -11.20
CA TYR A 50 -12.91 -13.82 -11.91
C TYR A 50 -11.50 -13.74 -11.29
N TRP A 51 -11.38 -13.77 -9.96
CA TRP A 51 -10.07 -13.63 -9.30
C TRP A 51 -9.25 -14.91 -9.32
N LEU A 52 -9.86 -16.05 -8.96
CA LEU A 52 -9.18 -17.33 -8.92
C LEU A 52 -8.71 -17.76 -10.31
N ASP A 53 -9.48 -17.46 -11.35
CA ASP A 53 -9.09 -17.74 -12.74
C ASP A 53 -7.84 -16.95 -13.14
N ASN A 54 -7.74 -15.68 -12.73
CA ASN A 54 -6.58 -14.83 -13.02
C ASN A 54 -5.31 -15.33 -12.30
N ILE A 55 -5.41 -15.70 -11.02
CA ILE A 55 -4.28 -16.30 -10.30
C ILE A 55 -3.89 -17.63 -10.94
N THR A 56 -4.87 -18.50 -11.24
CA THR A 56 -4.60 -19.81 -11.83
C THR A 56 -3.90 -19.66 -13.19
N ALA A 57 -4.34 -18.69 -14.00
CA ALA A 57 -3.68 -18.33 -15.24
C ALA A 57 -2.25 -17.83 -15.01
N GLY A 58 -2.05 -16.94 -14.04
CA GLY A 58 -0.73 -16.41 -13.68
C GLY A 58 0.24 -17.48 -13.15
N LEU A 59 -0.26 -18.49 -12.45
CA LEU A 59 0.55 -19.57 -11.88
C LEU A 59 0.80 -20.72 -12.88
N ARG A 60 0.09 -20.74 -14.00
CA ARG A 60 0.09 -21.89 -14.92
C ARG A 60 1.48 -22.17 -15.48
N GLU A 61 2.09 -21.15 -16.07
CA GLU A 61 3.42 -21.21 -16.69
C GLU A 61 4.49 -20.51 -15.83
N CYS A 62 4.17 -20.26 -14.56
CA CYS A 62 5.05 -19.58 -13.62
C CYS A 62 6.25 -20.45 -13.26
N ILE A 63 7.46 -19.95 -13.51
CA ILE A 63 8.72 -20.63 -13.22
C ILE A 63 9.38 -20.13 -11.92
N LEU A 64 9.00 -18.93 -11.47
CA LEU A 64 9.49 -18.27 -10.27
C LEU A 64 8.51 -17.19 -9.85
N MET A 65 8.27 -17.09 -8.55
CA MET A 65 7.42 -16.07 -7.93
C MET A 65 8.27 -15.13 -7.08
N ILE A 66 8.03 -13.83 -7.19
CA ILE A 66 8.57 -12.80 -6.30
C ILE A 66 7.41 -12.28 -5.47
N VAL A 67 7.59 -12.19 -4.15
CA VAL A 67 6.54 -11.72 -3.23
C VAL A 67 7.03 -10.48 -2.50
N PHE A 68 6.39 -9.34 -2.76
CA PHE A 68 6.72 -8.09 -2.09
C PHE A 68 6.05 -8.05 -0.71
N CYS A 69 6.88 -7.88 0.32
CA CYS A 69 6.48 -8.00 1.70
C CYS A 69 6.71 -6.68 2.45
N SER A 70 5.63 -6.03 2.86
CA SER A 70 5.61 -4.95 3.85
C SER A 70 4.88 -5.41 5.10
N SER A 71 4.94 -4.63 6.18
CA SER A 71 4.11 -4.88 7.37
C SER A 71 2.60 -4.92 7.08
N TYR A 72 2.18 -4.40 5.92
CA TYR A 72 0.78 -4.35 5.49
C TYR A 72 0.42 -5.49 4.55
N SER A 73 1.27 -5.82 3.56
CA SER A 73 0.94 -6.87 2.58
C SER A 73 0.89 -8.25 3.24
N ILE A 74 1.77 -8.55 4.19
CA ILE A 74 1.77 -9.84 4.91
C ILE A 74 0.49 -10.11 5.71
N GLN A 75 -0.32 -9.07 5.98
CA GLN A 75 -1.61 -9.19 6.67
C GLN A 75 -2.76 -9.48 5.70
N ARG A 76 -2.54 -9.38 4.38
CA ARG A 76 -3.56 -9.66 3.37
C ARG A 76 -3.62 -11.16 3.10
N SER A 77 -4.79 -11.76 3.31
CA SER A 77 -5.02 -13.19 3.10
C SER A 77 -4.66 -13.66 1.69
N TRP A 78 -4.78 -12.78 0.69
CA TRP A 78 -4.48 -13.14 -0.69
C TRP A 78 -2.97 -13.38 -0.92
N ILE A 79 -2.06 -12.65 -0.26
CA ILE A 79 -0.59 -12.88 -0.36
C ILE A 79 -0.29 -14.31 0.09
N ASN A 80 -0.86 -14.70 1.22
CA ASN A 80 -0.69 -16.04 1.78
C ASN A 80 -1.27 -17.12 0.85
N PHE A 81 -2.41 -16.83 0.21
CA PHE A 81 -3.02 -17.73 -0.76
C PHE A 81 -2.13 -17.95 -1.98
N GLU A 82 -1.60 -16.88 -2.58
CA GLU A 82 -0.70 -16.97 -3.74
C GLU A 82 0.60 -17.68 -3.40
N CYS A 83 1.23 -17.34 -2.27
CA CYS A 83 2.41 -18.04 -1.78
C CYS A 83 2.13 -19.53 -1.57
N GLY A 84 1.00 -19.87 -0.96
CA GLY A 84 0.59 -21.25 -0.73
C GLY A 84 0.35 -22.02 -2.04
N ALA A 85 -0.30 -21.39 -3.02
CA ALA A 85 -0.53 -21.97 -4.34
C ALA A 85 0.79 -22.14 -5.13
N GLY A 86 1.69 -21.18 -5.05
CA GLY A 86 3.04 -21.27 -5.63
C GLY A 86 3.84 -22.42 -5.02
N TRP A 87 3.86 -22.51 -3.69
CA TRP A 87 4.56 -23.58 -2.97
C TRP A 87 3.96 -24.94 -3.34
N GLY A 88 2.63 -25.10 -3.29
CA GLY A 88 1.97 -26.36 -3.65
C GLY A 88 2.29 -26.86 -5.06
N ARG A 89 2.67 -25.97 -5.98
CA ARG A 89 3.12 -26.29 -7.35
C ARG A 89 4.63 -26.52 -7.49
N GLY A 90 5.40 -26.36 -6.41
CA GLY A 90 6.86 -26.44 -6.43
C GLY A 90 7.53 -25.28 -7.15
N ILE A 91 6.87 -24.12 -7.22
CA ILE A 91 7.44 -22.89 -7.78
C ILE A 91 8.42 -22.30 -6.75
N ASP A 92 9.60 -21.87 -7.20
CA ASP A 92 10.54 -21.15 -6.34
C ASP A 92 9.95 -19.78 -6.00
N ILE A 93 9.88 -19.45 -4.71
CA ILE A 93 9.32 -18.20 -4.20
C ILE A 93 10.43 -17.39 -3.53
N ILE A 94 10.59 -16.13 -3.93
CA ILE A 94 11.54 -15.17 -3.35
C ILE A 94 10.78 -14.04 -2.65
N PRO A 95 10.71 -14.04 -1.30
CA PRO A 95 10.20 -12.91 -0.54
C PRO A 95 11.17 -11.72 -0.58
N ILE A 96 10.70 -10.55 -0.99
CA ILE A 96 11.44 -9.29 -0.96
C ILE A 96 10.75 -8.37 0.05
N CYS A 97 11.37 -8.22 1.22
CA CYS A 97 10.89 -7.34 2.27
C CYS A 97 11.25 -5.88 1.97
N HIS A 98 10.35 -4.94 2.20
CA HIS A 98 10.59 -3.52 2.01
C HIS A 98 9.91 -2.68 3.09
N SER A 99 10.19 -1.37 3.06
CA SER A 99 9.60 -0.36 3.93
C SER A 99 9.77 -0.68 5.42
N GLY A 100 10.97 -1.16 5.79
CA GLY A 100 11.35 -1.48 7.16
C GLY A 100 11.02 -2.90 7.64
N LEU A 101 10.31 -3.71 6.85
CA LEU A 101 10.13 -5.13 7.16
C LEU A 101 11.43 -5.90 6.89
N ARG A 102 11.78 -6.86 7.75
CA ARG A 102 12.93 -7.75 7.56
C ARG A 102 12.46 -9.19 7.38
N PRO A 103 13.24 -10.06 6.71
CA PRO A 103 12.89 -11.47 6.54
C PRO A 103 12.59 -12.22 7.84
N VAL A 104 13.27 -11.86 8.94
CA VAL A 104 13.05 -12.46 10.27
C VAL A 104 11.68 -12.10 10.87
N ASP A 105 11.06 -11.03 10.39
CA ASP A 105 9.75 -10.54 10.86
C ASP A 105 8.59 -11.12 10.01
N LEU A 106 8.89 -11.93 8.99
CA LEU A 106 7.87 -12.58 8.15
C LEU A 106 7.05 -13.60 8.97
N PRO A 107 5.74 -13.73 8.70
CA PRO A 107 4.92 -14.75 9.33
C PRO A 107 5.19 -16.11 8.71
N LEU A 108 4.88 -17.17 9.46
CA LEU A 108 4.78 -18.51 8.88
C LEU A 108 3.60 -18.56 7.88
N PRO A 109 3.74 -19.28 6.75
CA PRO A 109 4.90 -20.10 6.38
C PRO A 109 5.92 -19.35 5.50
N ILE A 110 5.70 -18.06 5.17
CA ILE A 110 6.58 -17.27 4.30
C ILE A 110 8.00 -17.16 4.87
N SER A 111 8.14 -17.08 6.19
CA SER A 111 9.45 -17.06 6.87
C SER A 111 10.30 -18.33 6.69
N LEU A 112 9.71 -19.42 6.17
CA LEU A 112 10.45 -20.65 5.81
C LEU A 112 11.18 -20.52 4.48
N LEU A 113 10.86 -19.49 3.69
CA LEU A 113 11.47 -19.21 2.40
C LEU A 113 12.71 -18.32 2.56
N GLN A 114 13.65 -18.41 1.63
CA GLN A 114 14.82 -17.54 1.62
C GLN A 114 14.48 -16.21 0.97
N GLY A 115 14.26 -15.19 1.81
CA GLY A 115 14.00 -13.82 1.39
C GLY A 115 15.12 -12.84 1.75
N PHE A 116 14.92 -11.58 1.38
CA PHE A 116 15.85 -10.50 1.72
C PHE A 116 15.15 -9.15 1.88
N SER A 117 15.82 -8.19 2.53
CA SER A 117 15.37 -6.80 2.56
C SER A 117 15.87 -6.08 1.30
N ILE A 118 15.00 -5.32 0.64
CA ILE A 118 15.28 -4.67 -0.65
C ILE A 118 16.47 -3.72 -0.62
N ASP A 119 16.82 -3.20 0.57
CA ASP A 119 18.00 -2.35 0.81
C ASP A 119 19.33 -3.12 0.63
N GLN A 120 19.29 -4.45 0.55
CA GLN A 120 20.46 -5.28 0.27
C GLN A 120 20.74 -5.30 -1.23
N THR A 121 21.28 -4.20 -1.78
CA THR A 121 21.51 -3.98 -3.22
C THR A 121 22.24 -5.15 -3.92
N VAL A 122 23.17 -5.83 -3.22
CA VAL A 122 23.89 -7.01 -3.75
C VAL A 122 22.93 -8.15 -4.12
N LYS A 123 21.89 -8.36 -3.32
CA LYS A 123 20.91 -9.42 -3.53
C LYS A 123 19.93 -9.13 -4.68
N LEU A 124 19.84 -7.88 -5.14
CA LEU A 124 19.06 -7.57 -6.34
C LEU A 124 19.60 -8.34 -7.56
N GLN A 125 20.92 -8.46 -7.71
CA GLN A 125 21.51 -9.25 -8.79
C GLN A 125 21.13 -10.73 -8.67
N GLU A 126 21.11 -11.28 -7.45
CA GLU A 126 20.77 -12.68 -7.20
C GLU A 126 19.35 -13.05 -7.67
N VAL A 127 18.40 -12.10 -7.66
CA VAL A 127 17.06 -12.30 -8.24
C VAL A 127 17.13 -12.56 -9.74
N PHE A 128 17.90 -11.76 -10.48
CA PHE A 128 18.05 -11.92 -11.92
C PHE A 128 18.86 -13.18 -12.27
N ASP A 129 19.83 -13.53 -11.44
CA ASP A 129 20.59 -14.78 -11.57
C ASP A 129 19.68 -16.00 -11.39
N ALA A 130 18.75 -15.96 -10.42
CA ALA A 130 17.77 -17.00 -10.21
C ALA A 130 16.83 -17.17 -11.42
N ILE A 131 16.35 -16.06 -12.01
CA ILE A 131 15.53 -16.09 -13.22
C ILE A 131 16.32 -16.67 -14.41
N ALA A 132 17.55 -16.20 -14.63
CA ALA A 132 18.39 -16.70 -15.71
C ALA A 132 18.67 -18.20 -15.58
N LYS A 133 18.92 -18.68 -14.35
CA LYS A 133 19.09 -20.10 -14.05
C LYS A 133 17.85 -20.92 -14.41
N LYS A 134 16.64 -20.44 -14.09
CA LYS A 134 15.38 -21.11 -14.48
C LYS A 134 15.22 -21.20 -16.00
N LEU A 135 15.64 -20.15 -16.70
CA LEU A 135 15.61 -20.09 -18.18
C LEU A 135 16.79 -20.81 -18.85
N LYS A 136 17.77 -21.30 -18.09
CA LYS A 136 19.04 -21.86 -18.59
C LYS A 136 19.79 -20.88 -19.49
N LEU A 137 19.76 -19.60 -19.13
CA LEU A 137 20.47 -18.51 -19.79
C LEU A 137 21.67 -18.06 -18.96
N ASN A 138 22.56 -17.30 -19.60
CA ASN A 138 23.58 -16.57 -18.86
C ASN A 138 22.93 -15.40 -18.09
N PRO A 139 23.31 -15.16 -16.83
CA PRO A 139 22.73 -14.08 -16.04
C PRO A 139 23.04 -12.72 -16.67
N PRO A 140 22.01 -11.85 -16.84
CA PRO A 140 22.25 -10.50 -17.31
C PRO A 140 22.88 -9.66 -16.20
N GLN A 141 23.84 -8.81 -16.56
CA GLN A 141 24.39 -7.83 -15.62
C GLN A 141 23.37 -6.71 -15.38
N MET A 142 23.06 -6.46 -14.11
CA MET A 142 22.10 -5.43 -13.68
C MET A 142 22.80 -4.16 -13.23
N ASP A 143 22.15 -3.03 -13.50
CA ASP A 143 22.43 -1.79 -12.79
C ASP A 143 21.65 -1.82 -11.48
N THR A 144 22.22 -2.51 -10.48
CA THR A 144 21.56 -2.68 -9.18
C THR A 144 21.42 -1.36 -8.44
N GLN A 145 22.25 -0.35 -8.75
CA GLN A 145 22.15 0.97 -8.14
C GLN A 145 20.91 1.69 -8.63
N LEU A 146 20.66 1.73 -9.94
CA LEU A 146 19.46 2.34 -10.51
C LEU A 146 18.17 1.73 -9.90
N ILE A 147 18.11 0.40 -9.80
CA ILE A 147 16.95 -0.29 -9.22
C ILE A 147 16.82 0.06 -7.73
N SER A 148 17.94 0.06 -7.00
CA SER A 148 17.96 0.42 -5.58
C SER A 148 17.46 1.84 -5.35
N ASP A 149 17.85 2.80 -6.20
CA ASP A 149 17.42 4.20 -6.09
C ASP A 149 15.91 4.34 -6.33
N GLN A 150 15.37 3.67 -7.35
CA GLN A 150 13.94 3.63 -7.63
C GLN A 150 13.16 2.98 -6.48
N CYS A 151 13.67 1.87 -5.92
CA CYS A 151 13.06 1.19 -4.78
C CYS A 151 13.08 2.09 -3.53
N ASN A 152 14.17 2.81 -3.28
CA ASN A 152 14.28 3.74 -2.14
C ASN A 152 13.30 4.92 -2.23
N GLN A 153 13.12 5.46 -3.44
CA GLN A 153 12.11 6.49 -3.69
C GLN A 153 10.71 5.96 -3.39
N PHE A 154 10.36 4.78 -3.92
CA PHE A 154 9.09 4.11 -3.62
C PHE A 154 8.91 3.89 -2.10
N GLN A 155 9.92 3.34 -1.42
CA GLN A 155 9.84 3.02 0.02
C GLN A 155 9.54 4.26 0.86
N THR A 156 10.12 5.41 0.49
CA THR A 156 9.91 6.69 1.19
C THR A 156 8.46 7.15 1.04
N GLU A 157 7.96 7.21 -0.19
CA GLU A 157 6.58 7.62 -0.49
C GLU A 157 5.56 6.65 0.10
N TYR A 158 5.79 5.34 -0.04
CA TYR A 158 4.96 4.31 0.54
C TYR A 158 4.85 4.47 2.06
N SER A 159 5.98 4.57 2.77
CA SER A 159 5.99 4.67 4.24
C SER A 159 5.30 5.95 4.73
N LYS A 160 5.47 7.06 4.01
CA LYS A 160 4.76 8.33 4.27
C LYS A 160 3.24 8.14 4.13
N ASN A 161 2.80 7.62 3.00
CA ASN A 161 1.38 7.42 2.71
C ASN A 161 0.72 6.45 3.69
N GLN A 162 1.42 5.40 4.11
CA GLN A 162 0.91 4.46 5.12
C GLN A 162 0.73 5.12 6.50
N LYS A 163 1.63 6.02 6.91
CA LYS A 163 1.46 6.78 8.17
C LYS A 163 0.24 7.70 8.11
N ILE A 164 0.07 8.44 7.03
CA ILE A 164 -1.13 9.27 6.80
C ILE A 164 -2.39 8.39 6.90
N LYS A 165 -2.39 7.24 6.20
CA LYS A 165 -3.50 6.29 6.17
C LYS A 165 -3.87 5.81 7.58
N LEU A 166 -2.88 5.49 8.41
CA LEU A 166 -3.11 5.08 9.80
C LEU A 166 -3.81 6.16 10.63
N TYR A 167 -3.35 7.42 10.55
CA TYR A 167 -3.99 8.52 11.28
C TYR A 167 -5.42 8.78 10.79
N LEU A 168 -5.65 8.73 9.48
CA LEU A 168 -6.98 8.89 8.90
C LEU A 168 -7.94 7.76 9.31
N ILE A 169 -7.46 6.51 9.38
CA ILE A 169 -8.26 5.37 9.89
C ILE A 169 -8.63 5.60 11.37
N GLN A 170 -7.68 6.07 12.20
CA GLN A 170 -7.98 6.37 13.60
C GLN A 170 -9.03 7.48 13.75
N ILE A 171 -8.97 8.51 12.90
CA ILE A 171 -10.00 9.56 12.86
C ILE A 171 -11.35 8.95 12.44
N LYS A 172 -11.38 8.11 11.39
CA LYS A 172 -12.59 7.42 10.91
C LYS A 172 -13.25 6.57 12.00
N GLU A 173 -12.46 5.76 12.70
CA GLU A 173 -12.94 4.85 13.75
C GLU A 173 -13.50 5.62 14.95
N LYS A 174 -12.84 6.70 15.36
CA LYS A 174 -13.24 7.48 16.55
C LYS A 174 -14.35 8.50 16.24
N GLN A 175 -14.44 8.98 15.00
CA GLN A 175 -15.38 10.02 14.59
C GLN A 175 -16.04 9.72 13.22
N PRO A 176 -16.97 8.75 13.16
CA PRO A 176 -17.63 8.38 11.90
C PRO A 176 -18.44 9.51 11.25
N TYR A 177 -19.06 10.40 12.03
CA TYR A 177 -19.82 11.53 11.50
C TYR A 177 -18.92 12.58 10.84
N LEU A 178 -17.77 12.87 11.46
CA LEU A 178 -16.74 13.69 10.83
C LEU A 178 -16.27 13.04 9.53
N TRP A 179 -16.03 11.74 9.55
CA TRP A 179 -15.60 11.00 8.37
C TRP A 179 -16.61 11.11 7.22
N GLN A 180 -17.91 10.96 7.49
CA GLN A 180 -18.94 11.15 6.47
C GLN A 180 -18.90 12.56 5.87
N ALA A 181 -18.77 13.60 6.71
CA ALA A 181 -18.65 14.98 6.24
C ALA A 181 -17.39 15.17 5.37
N LEU A 182 -16.26 14.54 5.73
CA LEU A 182 -15.05 14.54 4.90
C LEU A 182 -15.33 13.88 3.54
N GLN A 183 -15.94 12.70 3.50
CA GLN A 183 -16.29 11.98 2.26
C GLN A 183 -17.15 12.81 1.30
N GLU A 184 -18.19 13.46 1.82
CA GLU A 184 -19.08 14.32 1.04
C GLU A 184 -18.33 15.51 0.42
N ASN A 185 -17.40 16.10 1.18
CA ASN A 185 -16.55 17.19 0.68
C ASN A 185 -15.51 16.69 -0.32
N ILE A 186 -15.02 15.46 -0.17
CA ILE A 186 -13.97 14.92 -1.04
C ILE A 186 -14.46 14.68 -2.46
N ASN A 187 -15.67 14.14 -2.60
CA ASN A 187 -16.30 13.91 -3.89
C ASN A 187 -16.50 15.22 -4.69
N GLN A 188 -16.42 16.38 -4.02
CA GLN A 188 -16.51 17.70 -4.64
C GLN A 188 -15.13 18.30 -5.01
N PHE A 189 -14.01 17.69 -4.61
CA PHE A 189 -12.65 18.10 -5.03
C PHE A 189 -12.35 17.68 -6.47
N ASN A 190 -13.13 18.17 -7.45
CA ASN A 190 -12.81 17.98 -8.86
C ASN A 190 -12.02 19.18 -9.43
N GLN A 191 -10.77 18.87 -9.81
CA GLN A 191 -9.81 19.49 -10.74
C GLN A 191 -9.42 20.99 -10.67
N VAL A 192 -10.15 21.91 -10.03
CA VAL A 192 -9.81 23.36 -10.14
C VAL A 192 -9.16 23.96 -8.88
N SER A 193 -9.32 23.37 -7.70
CA SER A 193 -8.67 23.85 -6.47
C SER A 193 -8.50 22.72 -5.44
N ARG A 194 -7.26 22.25 -5.28
CA ARG A 194 -6.91 21.21 -4.29
C ARG A 194 -6.81 21.72 -2.85
N HIS A 195 -6.87 23.04 -2.65
CA HIS A 195 -6.73 23.71 -1.35
C HIS A 195 -8.08 24.18 -0.80
N LYS A 196 -9.07 23.29 -0.68
CA LYS A 196 -10.36 23.64 -0.04
C LYS A 196 -10.24 23.38 1.46
N THR A 197 -10.43 24.42 2.25
CA THR A 197 -10.64 24.27 3.70
C THR A 197 -12.03 23.67 3.93
N ILE A 198 -12.09 22.54 4.63
CA ILE A 198 -13.32 21.93 5.11
C ILE A 198 -13.64 22.55 6.47
N VAL A 199 -14.85 23.09 6.61
CA VAL A 199 -15.30 23.78 7.83
C VAL A 199 -16.50 23.04 8.41
N ILE A 200 -16.39 22.66 9.68
CA ILE A 200 -17.42 21.93 10.42
C ILE A 200 -17.80 22.77 11.63
N SER A 201 -18.96 23.40 11.55
CA SER A 201 -19.54 24.19 12.63
C SER A 201 -20.26 23.31 13.64
N ASN A 202 -20.39 23.80 14.88
CA ASN A 202 -21.06 23.10 15.98
C ASN A 202 -20.49 21.71 16.27
N TYR A 203 -19.18 21.56 16.18
CA TYR A 203 -18.47 20.32 16.48
C TYR A 203 -18.17 20.24 17.98
N ALA A 204 -18.56 19.15 18.64
CA ALA A 204 -18.44 19.03 20.09
C ALA A 204 -16.97 18.93 20.52
N GLN A 205 -16.58 19.68 21.56
CA GLN A 205 -15.21 19.70 22.08
C GLN A 205 -14.76 18.31 22.54
N VAL A 206 -15.66 17.55 23.17
CA VAL A 206 -15.40 16.17 23.61
C VAL A 206 -15.15 15.22 22.45
N ASP A 207 -15.67 15.52 21.25
CA ASP A 207 -15.44 14.70 20.06
C ASP A 207 -14.12 15.07 19.38
N TYR A 208 -13.81 16.37 19.32
CA TYR A 208 -12.51 16.89 18.91
C TYR A 208 -11.35 16.29 19.74
N GLN A 209 -11.48 16.28 21.07
CA GLN A 209 -10.44 15.73 21.95
C GLN A 209 -10.12 14.26 21.69
N LYS A 210 -11.06 13.48 21.14
CA LYS A 210 -10.82 12.08 20.78
C LYS A 210 -9.90 11.92 19.56
N ILE A 211 -9.79 12.95 18.73
CA ILE A 211 -9.03 12.91 17.47
C ILE A 211 -7.88 13.92 17.40
N GLU A 212 -7.78 14.84 18.36
CA GLU A 212 -6.79 15.93 18.43
C GLU A 212 -5.37 15.43 18.14
N GLN A 213 -4.90 14.40 18.84
CA GLN A 213 -3.56 13.86 18.64
C GLN A 213 -3.29 13.38 17.19
N TYR A 214 -4.29 12.84 16.50
CA TYR A 214 -4.11 12.40 15.10
C TYR A 214 -4.08 13.58 14.13
N LEU A 215 -4.84 14.64 14.41
CA LEU A 215 -4.79 15.89 13.66
C LEU A 215 -3.44 16.60 13.86
N GLU A 216 -2.94 16.65 15.11
CA GLU A 216 -1.61 17.16 15.46
C GLU A 216 -0.51 16.40 14.72
N ASN A 217 -0.54 15.06 14.74
CA ASN A 217 0.43 14.25 14.02
C ASN A 217 0.41 14.50 12.50
N LEU A 218 -0.78 14.67 11.90
CA LEU A 218 -0.88 15.04 10.48
C LEU A 218 -0.33 16.46 10.23
N GLN A 219 -0.53 17.38 11.16
CA GLN A 219 -0.06 18.77 11.03
C GLN A 219 1.45 18.92 11.21
N GLU A 220 2.04 18.26 12.21
CA GLU A 220 3.49 18.26 12.43
C GLU A 220 4.25 17.75 11.19
N ASN A 221 3.65 16.80 10.47
CA ASN A 221 4.21 16.22 9.25
C ASN A 221 3.77 16.96 7.97
N LYS A 222 3.12 18.12 8.10
CA LYS A 222 2.67 18.99 6.99
C LYS A 222 1.66 18.34 6.03
N HIS A 223 0.89 17.38 6.52
CA HIS A 223 -0.18 16.71 5.77
C HIS A 223 -1.56 17.35 5.97
N LEU A 224 -1.67 18.21 6.97
CA LEU A 224 -2.90 18.89 7.36
C LEU A 224 -2.57 20.22 8.01
N GLU A 225 -3.32 21.27 7.71
CA GLU A 225 -3.45 22.44 8.58
C GLU A 225 -4.83 22.37 9.24
N PHE A 226 -4.91 22.50 10.57
CA PHE A 226 -6.19 22.51 11.26
C PHE A 226 -6.29 23.58 12.35
N SER A 227 -7.52 23.95 12.66
CA SER A 227 -7.83 24.76 13.84
C SER A 227 -9.17 24.35 14.44
N PHE A 228 -9.28 24.45 15.76
CA PHE A 228 -10.54 24.28 16.49
C PHE A 228 -10.76 25.52 17.37
N GLY A 229 -11.84 26.26 17.13
CA GLY A 229 -12.10 27.56 17.79
C GLY A 229 -13.58 27.95 17.82
N ASN A 230 -13.91 29.21 18.16
CA ASN A 230 -15.28 29.74 18.28
C ASN A 230 -16.17 28.94 19.24
N ILE A 231 -15.69 28.86 20.49
CA ILE A 231 -16.28 27.98 21.49
C ILE A 231 -17.57 28.59 22.08
N ASN A 232 -18.71 27.92 21.84
CA ASN A 232 -20.01 28.23 22.42
C ASN A 232 -20.39 27.20 23.49
N LEU A 233 -20.95 27.67 24.61
CA LEU A 233 -21.46 26.81 25.68
C LEU A 233 -22.97 26.62 25.51
N LEU A 234 -23.42 25.36 25.40
CA LEU A 234 -24.83 25.01 25.48
C LEU A 234 -25.10 24.31 26.81
N ILE A 235 -26.14 24.77 27.51
CA ILE A 235 -26.59 24.21 28.79
C ILE A 235 -27.84 23.37 28.50
N GLY A 236 -27.72 22.05 28.66
CA GLY A 236 -28.83 21.12 28.48
C GLY A 236 -29.79 21.04 29.69
N PRO A 237 -30.92 20.31 29.57
CA PRO A 237 -31.93 20.20 30.64
C PRO A 237 -31.46 19.45 31.90
N VAL A 238 -30.29 18.80 31.85
CA VAL A 238 -29.75 17.93 32.90
C VAL A 238 -28.28 18.29 33.18
N ASP A 239 -27.99 19.53 33.60
CA ASP A 239 -26.68 20.05 34.06
C ASP A 239 -25.42 19.67 33.26
N SER A 240 -25.58 19.13 32.05
CA SER A 240 -24.50 18.74 31.16
C SER A 240 -24.11 19.98 30.35
N LYS A 241 -22.96 20.53 30.71
CA LYS A 241 -22.30 21.59 29.94
C LYS A 241 -21.60 20.93 28.78
N VAL A 242 -22.15 21.10 27.57
CA VAL A 242 -21.48 20.65 26.35
C VAL A 242 -21.00 21.87 25.59
N THR A 243 -19.71 21.81 25.26
CA THR A 243 -18.99 22.88 24.59
C THR A 243 -18.86 22.53 23.12
N TYR A 244 -19.17 23.47 22.22
CA TYR A 244 -19.10 23.29 20.78
C TYR A 244 -18.19 24.33 20.15
N GLY A 245 -17.51 23.98 19.06
CA GLY A 245 -16.67 24.88 18.30
C GLY A 245 -16.80 24.69 16.79
N THR A 246 -15.96 25.39 16.05
CA THR A 246 -15.75 25.22 14.62
C THR A 246 -14.42 24.53 14.39
N LEU A 247 -14.45 23.39 13.70
CA LEU A 247 -13.27 22.67 13.23
C LEU A 247 -12.99 23.05 11.77
N GLN A 248 -11.78 23.48 11.47
CA GLN A 248 -11.31 23.75 10.12
C GLN A 248 -10.19 22.78 9.77
N LEU A 249 -10.24 22.20 8.57
CA LEU A 249 -9.28 21.20 8.08
C LEU A 249 -8.86 21.54 6.65
N GLN A 250 -7.56 21.59 6.39
CA GLN A 250 -7.00 21.80 5.06
C GLN A 250 -5.91 20.76 4.80
N PHE A 251 -6.23 19.75 4.00
CA PHE A 251 -5.33 18.65 3.67
C PHE A 251 -4.35 19.05 2.55
N SER A 252 -3.14 18.52 2.60
CA SER A 252 -2.19 18.56 1.50
C SER A 252 -2.60 17.61 0.36
N ASP A 253 -1.99 17.76 -0.81
CA ASP A 253 -2.29 16.92 -1.99
C ASP A 253 -2.07 15.42 -1.73
N ASP A 254 -0.95 15.05 -1.08
CA ASP A 254 -0.65 13.66 -0.74
C ASP A 254 -1.64 13.08 0.29
N ALA A 255 -2.05 13.89 1.27
CA ALA A 255 -3.06 13.49 2.23
C ALA A 255 -4.44 13.30 1.57
N ILE A 256 -4.81 14.18 0.62
CA ILE A 256 -6.03 14.04 -0.17
C ILE A 256 -5.99 12.74 -1.00
N ASP A 257 -4.85 12.44 -1.63
CA ASP A 257 -4.71 11.23 -2.43
C ASP A 257 -4.84 9.96 -1.57
N VAL A 258 -4.23 9.94 -0.38
CA VAL A 258 -4.42 8.83 0.59
C VAL A 258 -5.88 8.75 1.05
N LEU A 259 -6.48 9.88 1.41
CA LEU A 259 -7.86 9.97 1.88
C LEU A 259 -8.84 9.39 0.85
N LYS A 260 -8.65 9.67 -0.46
CA LYS A 260 -9.44 9.08 -1.55
C LYS A 260 -9.35 7.56 -1.63
N THR A 261 -8.25 6.94 -1.19
CA THR A 261 -8.14 5.47 -1.14
C THR A 261 -8.95 4.82 0.00
N LEU A 262 -9.45 5.63 0.94
CA LEU A 262 -10.19 5.19 2.13
C LEU A 262 -11.71 5.44 2.02
N VAL A 263 -12.14 6.17 0.99
CA VAL A 263 -13.54 6.50 0.69
C VAL A 263 -14.12 5.45 -0.24
#